data_AF-A0A8F4FMF0-F1
#
_entry.id   AF-A0A8F4FMF0-F1
#
_cell.length_a   1.000
_cell.length_b   1.000
_cell.length_c   1.000
_cell.angle_alpha   90.00
_cell.angle_beta   90.00
_cell.angle_gamma   90.00
#
_symmetry.space_group_name_H-M   'P 1'
#
loop_
_entity.id
_entity.type
_entity.pdbx_description
1 polymer ?
#
loop_
_entity_poly.entity_id
_entity_poly.type
_entity_poly.pdbx_seq_one_letter_code
_entity_poly.pdbx_strand_id
1 'polypeptide(L)'
;MARGRTSKQLVRRFSGTDSSRAPDQVIVEEPLEIRLDGVRVTTTMRTPGHDYELAVGFCLTDGLLAGAPVQQVRYCATGSAVDTKFNVVTVDTGGQAPEPTPRLTTTTSSCGWCGTDEIDAVTARLTPLAEAPAIEPEVLMAMADRVAPSQELFDATGGVHAAAAFTPEGEVLLVREDIGRHNAVDKVVGRLLLDGALPAAGLGLFVSGRTSFEIVQKAWAAGFGTIVAVSAPSSLAIEAARRAGISLAGFARPGRLNLYTEA
;
A
#
# COMPACT_ATOMS: atom_id res chain seq x y z
N MET A 1 -15.83 9.14 16.94
CA MET A 1 -16.42 9.81 15.76
C MET A 1 -15.50 9.54 14.58
N ALA A 2 -15.96 8.84 13.55
CA ALA A 2 -15.15 8.64 12.35
C ALA A 2 -14.96 10.00 11.66
N ARG A 3 -13.71 10.39 11.41
CA ARG A 3 -13.43 11.57 10.59
C ARG A 3 -13.91 11.34 9.16
N GLY A 4 -14.41 12.39 8.53
CA GLY A 4 -14.74 12.34 7.11
C GLY A 4 -13.49 11.99 6.31
N ARG A 5 -13.61 11.00 5.42
CA ARG A 5 -12.55 10.64 4.46
C ARG A 5 -12.51 11.60 3.28
N THR A 6 -13.58 12.36 3.10
CA THR A 6 -13.77 13.36 2.04
C THR A 6 -14.16 14.71 2.64
N SER A 7 -13.82 15.79 1.96
CA SER A 7 -14.20 17.16 2.29
C SER A 7 -14.93 17.80 1.11
N LYS A 8 -15.93 18.66 1.37
CA LYS A 8 -16.65 19.40 0.32
C LYS A 8 -16.01 20.77 0.13
N GLN A 9 -15.64 21.09 -1.10
CA GLN A 9 -15.07 22.38 -1.49
C GLN A 9 -15.96 23.09 -2.50
N LEU A 10 -16.11 24.41 -2.40
CA LEU A 10 -16.80 25.19 -3.42
C LEU A 10 -15.82 25.53 -4.53
N VAL A 11 -16.04 25.00 -5.73
CA VAL A 11 -15.15 25.20 -6.89
C VAL A 11 -15.83 26.01 -7.98
N ARG A 12 -15.04 26.53 -8.91
CA ARG A 12 -15.52 27.12 -10.17
C ARG A 12 -15.22 26.13 -11.29
N ARG A 13 -16.26 25.52 -11.88
CA ARG A 13 -16.15 24.59 -13.01
C ARG A 13 -16.25 25.38 -14.32
N PHE A 14 -15.40 25.04 -15.28
CA PHE A 14 -15.42 25.59 -16.64
C PHE A 14 -15.90 24.53 -17.63
N SER A 15 -16.76 24.91 -18.56
CA SER A 15 -17.20 24.09 -19.69
C SER A 15 -17.15 24.94 -20.94
N GLY A 16 -16.10 24.77 -21.76
CA GLY A 16 -15.80 25.71 -22.84
C GLY A 16 -15.54 27.11 -22.30
N THR A 17 -16.33 28.09 -22.74
CA THR A 17 -16.25 29.49 -22.28
C THR A 17 -17.10 29.78 -21.04
N ASP A 18 -18.01 28.87 -20.67
CA ASP A 18 -18.91 29.08 -19.54
C ASP A 18 -18.27 28.67 -18.21
N SER A 19 -18.68 29.31 -17.12
CA SER A 19 -18.24 28.94 -15.78
C SER A 19 -19.38 28.96 -14.76
N SER A 20 -19.42 27.97 -13.87
CA SER A 20 -20.40 27.87 -12.78
C SER A 20 -19.72 27.54 -11.45
N ARG A 21 -20.33 27.93 -10.33
CA ARG A 21 -19.90 27.51 -8.99
C ARG A 21 -20.67 26.27 -8.57
N ALA A 22 -19.96 25.26 -8.09
CA ALA A 22 -20.57 24.01 -7.64
C ALA A 22 -19.76 23.38 -6.50
N PRO A 23 -20.39 22.58 -5.63
CA PRO A 23 -19.65 21.78 -4.65
C PRO A 23 -18.90 20.64 -5.34
N ASP A 24 -17.69 20.36 -4.86
CA ASP A 24 -16.85 19.24 -5.26
C ASP A 24 -16.41 18.44 -4.04
N GLN A 25 -16.30 17.13 -4.19
CA GLN A 25 -15.76 16.27 -3.13
C GLN A 25 -14.28 16.03 -3.39
N VAL A 26 -13.46 16.34 -2.39
CA VAL A 26 -12.01 16.10 -2.43
C VAL A 26 -11.63 15.12 -1.33
N ILE A 27 -10.58 14.35 -1.56
CA ILE A 27 -10.05 13.45 -0.55
C ILE A 27 -9.44 14.25 0.62
N VAL A 28 -9.57 13.71 1.84
CA VAL A 28 -8.84 14.23 3.00
C VAL A 28 -7.45 13.63 3.04
N GLU A 29 -6.45 14.49 3.17
CA GLU A 29 -5.05 14.14 3.37
C GLU A 29 -4.61 14.64 4.76
N GLU A 30 -4.15 13.74 5.62
CA GLU A 30 -3.68 14.08 6.97
C GLU A 30 -2.33 13.38 7.25
N PRO A 31 -1.48 13.89 8.15
CA PRO A 31 -0.30 13.15 8.59
C PRO A 31 -0.71 12.00 9.52
N LEU A 32 -0.02 10.87 9.42
CA LEU A 32 -0.03 9.77 10.38
C LEU A 32 1.41 9.48 10.80
N GLU A 33 1.70 9.67 12.09
CA GLU A 33 2.92 9.20 12.71
C GLU A 33 2.77 7.73 13.10
N ILE A 34 3.69 6.90 12.63
CA ILE A 34 3.76 5.47 12.95
C ILE A 34 4.91 5.27 13.93
N ARG A 35 4.63 4.53 15.01
CA ARG A 35 5.59 4.12 16.03
C ARG A 35 5.65 2.60 16.12
N LEU A 36 6.83 2.09 16.46
CA LEU A 36 7.06 0.70 16.86
C LEU A 36 7.56 0.72 18.30
N ASP A 37 6.86 0.02 19.19
CA ASP A 37 7.16 -0.02 20.63
C ASP A 37 7.34 1.38 21.25
N GLY A 38 6.53 2.34 20.81
CA GLY A 38 6.57 3.73 21.27
C GLY A 38 7.64 4.61 20.61
N VAL A 39 8.57 4.04 19.83
CA VAL A 39 9.59 4.77 19.07
C VAL A 39 9.03 5.15 17.70
N ARG A 40 9.11 6.44 17.33
CA ARG A 40 8.68 6.92 16.02
C ARG A 40 9.58 6.36 14.92
N VAL A 41 8.96 5.74 13.91
CA VAL A 41 9.65 5.15 12.77
C VAL A 41 9.42 5.94 11.49
N THR A 42 8.24 6.52 11.28
CA THR A 42 7.95 7.39 10.13
C THR A 42 6.76 8.32 10.38
N THR A 43 6.61 9.31 9.52
CA THR A 43 5.37 10.08 9.33
C THR A 43 5.02 10.07 7.85
N THR A 44 3.80 9.61 7.52
CA THR A 44 3.28 9.55 6.15
C THR A 44 2.00 10.39 6.01
N MET A 45 1.76 10.95 4.83
CA MET A 45 0.46 11.55 4.50
C MET A 45 -0.48 10.44 4.01
N ARG A 46 -1.69 10.37 4.57
CA ARG A 46 -2.66 9.30 4.31
C ARG A 46 -4.06 9.83 4.06
N THR A 47 -4.94 8.96 3.56
CA THR A 47 -6.38 9.14 3.70
C THR A 47 -6.86 8.47 4.99
N PRO A 48 -7.57 9.19 5.90
CA PRO A 48 -8.01 8.60 7.15
C PRO A 48 -8.83 7.32 7.03
N GLY A 49 -8.49 6.33 7.86
CA GLY A 49 -9.16 5.04 7.89
C GLY A 49 -8.20 3.89 7.60
N HIS A 50 -8.43 2.76 8.28
CA HIS A 50 -7.56 1.59 8.27
C HIS A 50 -6.13 1.90 8.77
N ASP A 51 -5.97 2.85 9.69
CA ASP A 51 -4.65 3.33 10.14
C ASP A 51 -3.83 2.24 10.86
N TYR A 52 -4.50 1.31 11.54
CA TYR A 52 -3.83 0.16 12.17
C TYR A 52 -3.22 -0.77 11.13
N GLU A 53 -3.94 -1.01 10.04
CA GLU A 53 -3.46 -1.83 8.93
C GLU A 53 -2.30 -1.12 8.22
N LEU A 54 -2.41 0.19 7.97
CA LEU A 54 -1.30 0.99 7.44
C LEU A 54 -0.05 0.90 8.32
N ALA A 55 -0.19 1.09 9.63
CA ALA A 55 0.93 1.05 10.56
C ALA A 55 1.61 -0.33 10.61
N VAL A 56 0.82 -1.40 10.70
CA VAL A 56 1.32 -2.78 10.73
C VAL A 56 1.97 -3.15 9.40
N GLY A 57 1.32 -2.83 8.28
CA GLY A 57 1.86 -3.10 6.95
C GLY A 57 3.17 -2.36 6.70
N PHE A 58 3.27 -1.10 7.13
CA PHE A 58 4.53 -0.34 7.07
C PHE A 58 5.63 -1.03 7.91
N CYS A 59 5.35 -1.37 9.17
CA CYS A 59 6.35 -2.03 10.02
C CYS A 59 6.81 -3.39 9.48
N LEU A 60 5.90 -4.16 8.89
CA LEU A 60 6.25 -5.44 8.26
C LEU A 60 7.09 -5.22 7.00
N THR A 61 6.59 -4.41 6.05
CA THR A 61 7.23 -4.27 4.75
C THR A 61 8.54 -3.51 4.83
N ASP A 62 8.68 -2.56 5.75
CA ASP A 62 9.95 -1.91 6.05
C ASP A 62 10.85 -2.79 6.94
N GLY A 63 10.44 -4.03 7.24
CA GLY A 63 11.23 -5.06 7.93
C GLY A 63 11.57 -4.72 9.38
N LEU A 64 10.83 -3.78 9.98
CA LEU A 64 11.04 -3.31 11.35
C LEU A 64 10.61 -4.36 12.38
N LEU A 65 9.66 -5.22 12.04
CA LEU A 65 9.23 -6.31 12.94
C LEU A 65 10.30 -7.39 13.11
N ALA A 66 11.12 -7.66 12.09
CA ALA A 66 12.14 -8.72 12.10
C ALA A 66 11.65 -10.09 12.64
N GLY A 67 10.38 -10.44 12.36
CA GLY A 67 9.75 -11.68 12.83
C GLY A 67 9.08 -11.59 14.21
N ALA A 68 9.20 -10.47 14.92
CA ALA A 68 8.49 -10.24 16.17
C ALA A 68 6.96 -10.17 15.94
N PRO A 69 6.15 -10.82 16.79
CA PRO A 69 4.71 -10.79 16.66
C PRO A 69 4.15 -9.43 17.05
N VAL A 70 3.13 -8.96 16.33
CA VAL A 70 2.33 -7.80 16.74
C VAL A 70 1.42 -8.23 17.88
N GLN A 71 1.63 -7.68 19.08
CA GLN A 71 0.80 -7.95 20.25
C GLN A 71 -0.40 -7.00 20.32
N GLN A 72 -0.19 -5.73 19.98
CA GLN A 72 -1.22 -4.71 20.01
C GLN A 72 -0.97 -3.60 19.00
N VAL A 73 -2.04 -2.97 18.51
CA VAL A 73 -1.98 -1.71 17.77
C VAL A 73 -2.95 -0.74 18.41
N ARG A 74 -2.50 0.49 18.69
CA ARG A 74 -3.32 1.51 19.36
C ARG A 74 -2.98 2.91 18.90
N TYR A 75 -3.97 3.80 18.96
CA TYR A 75 -3.69 5.23 18.86
C TYR A 75 -2.96 5.69 20.12
N CYS A 76 -1.90 6.49 19.96
CA CYS A 76 -1.25 7.13 21.10
C CYS A 76 -2.07 8.35 21.53
N ALA A 77 -2.53 8.32 22.77
CA ALA A 77 -3.08 9.48 23.45
C ALA A 77 -1.95 10.11 24.30
N THR A 78 -1.00 10.80 23.66
CA THR A 78 -0.15 11.74 24.40
C THR A 78 -0.96 13.02 24.62
N GLY A 79 -1.80 13.01 25.66
CA GLY A 79 -2.83 14.03 25.92
C GLY A 79 -4.25 13.46 25.86
N SER A 80 -5.28 14.31 25.89
CA SER A 80 -6.63 13.83 25.59
C SER A 80 -6.63 13.30 24.14
N ALA A 81 -7.40 12.27 23.81
CA ALA A 81 -7.50 11.73 22.45
C ALA A 81 -7.88 12.79 21.38
N VAL A 82 -8.31 13.98 21.82
CA VAL A 82 -8.62 15.16 21.02
C VAL A 82 -7.35 15.92 20.60
N ASP A 83 -6.29 15.92 21.42
CA ASP A 83 -5.08 16.75 21.24
C ASP A 83 -4.14 16.20 20.16
N THR A 84 -3.96 14.87 20.09
CA THR A 84 -3.16 14.23 19.03
C THR A 84 -3.93 14.04 17.73
N LYS A 85 -5.22 14.42 17.71
CA LYS A 85 -6.09 14.28 16.55
C LYS A 85 -6.10 12.86 15.97
N PHE A 86 -5.88 11.79 16.75
CA PHE A 86 -5.79 10.41 16.25
C PHE A 86 -4.77 10.21 15.10
N ASN A 87 -3.70 11.01 15.08
CA ASN A 87 -2.69 10.98 14.02
C ASN A 87 -1.39 10.28 14.47
N VAL A 88 -1.42 9.55 15.58
CA VAL A 88 -0.28 8.79 16.08
C VAL A 88 -0.74 7.37 16.38
N VAL A 89 -0.18 6.39 15.68
CA VAL A 89 -0.44 4.96 15.90
C VAL A 89 0.85 4.28 16.31
N THR A 90 0.78 3.45 17.34
CA THR A 90 1.89 2.56 17.72
C THR A 90 1.50 1.11 17.48
N VAL A 91 2.42 0.39 16.83
CA VAL A 91 2.48 -1.08 16.79
C VAL A 91 3.34 -1.52 17.97
N ASP A 92 2.86 -2.46 18.75
CA ASP A 92 3.50 -2.94 19.98
C ASP A 92 3.85 -4.43 19.82
N THR A 93 5.12 -4.76 19.99
CA THR A 93 5.66 -6.12 19.95
C THR A 93 6.09 -6.60 21.34
N GLY A 94 5.86 -5.78 22.38
CA GLY A 94 6.41 -6.00 23.72
C GLY A 94 7.93 -5.84 23.77
N GLY A 95 8.51 -5.02 22.89
CA GLY A 95 9.96 -4.82 22.78
C GLY A 95 10.73 -6.02 22.22
N GLN A 96 10.05 -6.93 21.51
CA GLN A 96 10.69 -8.08 20.86
C GLN A 96 11.30 -7.72 19.50
N ALA A 97 10.75 -6.71 18.83
CA ALA A 97 11.35 -6.17 17.62
C ALA A 97 12.67 -5.43 17.96
N PRO A 98 13.65 -5.43 17.04
CA PRO A 98 14.84 -4.61 17.19
C PRO A 98 14.50 -3.13 17.35
N GLU A 99 15.30 -2.41 18.13
CA GLU A 99 15.12 -0.96 18.27
C GLU A 99 15.21 -0.30 16.88
N PRO A 100 14.15 0.39 16.42
CA PRO A 100 14.13 0.90 15.08
C PRO A 100 15.06 2.11 14.96
N THR A 101 15.98 2.08 14.00
CA THR A 101 16.76 3.25 13.62
C THR A 101 15.86 4.17 12.79
N PRO A 102 15.42 5.34 13.29
CA PRO A 102 14.45 6.15 12.57
C PRO A 102 15.06 6.69 11.28
N ARG A 103 14.47 6.36 10.13
CA ARG A 103 14.74 7.11 8.89
C ARG A 103 13.95 8.41 8.96
N LEU A 104 14.53 9.45 9.56
CA LEU A 104 13.88 10.75 9.75
C LEU A 104 13.75 11.58 8.44
N THR A 105 13.80 10.93 7.28
CA THR A 105 13.40 11.56 6.02
C THR A 105 11.88 11.48 5.91
N THR A 106 11.23 12.62 5.74
CA THR A 106 9.80 12.65 5.40
C THR A 106 9.60 11.78 4.17
N THR A 107 8.89 10.65 4.31
CA THR A 107 8.61 9.74 3.20
C THR A 107 7.61 10.40 2.27
N THR A 108 8.10 11.33 1.45
CA THR A 108 7.35 11.86 0.31
C THR A 108 7.29 10.75 -0.73
N SER A 109 6.13 10.53 -1.32
CA SER A 109 5.79 9.43 -2.23
C SER A 109 6.56 9.40 -3.57
N SER A 110 7.70 10.11 -3.66
CA SER A 110 8.46 10.32 -4.88
C SER A 110 9.83 9.62 -4.92
N CYS A 111 10.70 9.65 -3.90
CA CYS A 111 12.09 9.14 -4.03
C CYS A 111 12.74 8.76 -2.68
N GLY A 112 12.20 7.80 -1.93
CA GLY A 112 12.71 7.44 -0.59
C GLY A 112 14.08 6.73 -0.55
N TRP A 113 14.60 6.29 -1.70
CA TRP A 113 15.85 5.52 -1.82
C TRP A 113 16.72 6.17 -2.88
N CYS A 114 17.84 6.76 -2.47
CA CYS A 114 18.78 7.41 -3.38
C CYS A 114 20.14 6.68 -3.33
N GLY A 115 20.16 5.43 -3.76
CA GLY A 115 21.39 4.66 -3.97
C GLY A 115 21.15 3.17 -4.17
N THR A 116 21.97 2.52 -4.98
CA THR A 116 21.96 1.06 -5.19
C THR A 116 22.28 0.29 -3.92
N ASP A 117 23.18 0.81 -3.08
CA ASP A 117 23.60 0.15 -1.83
C ASP A 117 22.44 0.05 -0.82
N GLU A 118 21.56 1.04 -0.78
CA GLU A 118 20.39 1.01 0.09
C GLU A 118 19.33 0.01 -0.41
N ILE A 119 19.20 -0.16 -1.73
CA ILE A 119 18.32 -1.17 -2.35
C ILE A 119 18.83 -2.59 -2.05
N ASP A 120 20.13 -2.81 -2.15
CA ASP A 120 20.72 -4.11 -1.82
C ASP A 120 20.59 -4.44 -0.33
N ALA A 121 20.77 -3.47 0.56
CA ALA A 121 20.54 -3.66 2.00
C ALA A 121 19.08 -4.06 2.30
N VAL A 122 18.10 -3.46 1.62
CA VAL A 122 16.68 -3.78 1.81
C VAL A 122 16.30 -5.14 1.26
N THR A 123 16.91 -5.55 0.15
CA THR A 123 16.61 -6.84 -0.48
C THR A 123 17.41 -7.99 0.14
N ALA A 124 18.54 -7.71 0.79
CA ALA A 124 19.36 -8.73 1.45
C ALA A 124 18.65 -9.47 2.60
N ARG A 125 17.66 -8.82 3.25
CA ARG A 125 16.82 -9.46 4.27
C ARG A 125 15.66 -10.28 3.70
N LEU A 126 15.37 -10.17 2.41
CA LEU A 126 14.25 -10.86 1.76
C LEU A 126 14.77 -12.09 1.03
N THR A 127 14.15 -13.23 1.30
CA THR A 127 14.44 -14.48 0.59
C THR A 127 13.55 -14.57 -0.64
N PRO A 128 14.04 -15.03 -1.81
CA PRO A 128 13.19 -15.29 -2.97
C PRO A 128 11.98 -16.14 -2.60
N LEU A 129 10.85 -15.86 -3.23
CA LEU A 129 9.61 -16.57 -2.96
C LEU A 129 9.70 -18.01 -3.47
N ALA A 130 9.04 -18.92 -2.76
CA ALA A 130 8.82 -20.26 -3.28
C ALA A 130 7.95 -20.19 -4.54
N GLU A 131 8.19 -21.09 -5.50
CA GLU A 131 7.35 -21.20 -6.68
C GLU A 131 5.88 -21.42 -6.27
N ALA A 132 5.00 -20.66 -6.90
CA ALA A 132 3.56 -20.78 -6.78
C ALA A 132 2.95 -20.93 -8.18
N PRO A 133 1.79 -21.59 -8.33
CA PRO A 133 1.11 -21.66 -9.62
C PRO A 133 0.89 -20.27 -10.20
N ALA A 134 1.22 -20.11 -11.48
CA ALA A 134 1.00 -18.86 -12.19
C ALA A 134 -0.50 -18.54 -12.26
N ILE A 135 -0.85 -17.26 -12.09
CA ILE A 135 -2.21 -16.77 -12.31
C ILE A 135 -2.40 -16.52 -13.79
N GLU A 136 -3.48 -17.06 -14.36
CA GLU A 136 -3.76 -16.95 -15.79
C GLU A 136 -3.87 -15.48 -16.25
N PRO A 137 -3.28 -15.11 -17.40
CA PRO A 137 -3.32 -13.74 -17.91
C PRO A 137 -4.75 -13.17 -18.03
N GLU A 138 -5.74 -13.98 -18.39
CA GLU A 138 -7.14 -13.58 -18.50
C GLU A 138 -7.71 -13.10 -17.16
N VAL A 139 -7.31 -13.74 -16.06
CA VAL A 139 -7.68 -13.32 -14.71
C VAL A 139 -7.04 -11.96 -14.41
N LEU A 140 -5.75 -11.81 -14.69
CA LEU A 140 -5.02 -10.56 -14.48
C LEU A 140 -5.61 -9.39 -15.28
N MET A 141 -6.00 -9.61 -16.53
CA MET A 141 -6.65 -8.59 -17.38
C MET A 141 -8.00 -8.13 -16.82
N ALA A 142 -8.73 -9.01 -16.11
CA ALA A 142 -10.02 -8.71 -15.53
C ALA A 142 -9.96 -7.99 -14.17
N MET A 143 -8.80 -7.96 -13.51
CA MET A 143 -8.70 -7.47 -12.13
C MET A 143 -9.10 -6.01 -11.95
N ALA A 144 -8.78 -5.13 -12.92
CA ALA A 144 -9.17 -3.73 -12.84
C ALA A 144 -10.70 -3.56 -12.75
N ASP A 145 -11.45 -4.32 -13.55
CA ASP A 145 -12.92 -4.30 -13.57
C ASP A 145 -13.49 -4.95 -12.31
N ARG A 146 -12.84 -5.99 -11.76
CA ARG A 146 -13.28 -6.65 -10.52
C ARG A 146 -13.06 -5.79 -9.28
N VAL A 147 -12.03 -4.95 -9.26
CA VAL A 147 -11.73 -4.05 -8.13
C VAL A 147 -12.51 -2.74 -8.21
N ALA A 148 -12.87 -2.27 -9.42
CA ALA A 148 -13.59 -1.01 -9.63
C ALA A 148 -14.83 -0.81 -8.72
N PRO A 149 -15.75 -1.79 -8.54
CA PRO A 149 -16.93 -1.62 -7.70
C PRO A 149 -16.64 -1.40 -6.21
N SER A 150 -15.40 -1.66 -5.75
CA SER A 150 -14.98 -1.50 -4.36
C SER A 150 -14.14 -0.24 -4.11
N GLN A 151 -14.07 0.68 -5.07
CA GLN A 151 -13.28 1.92 -4.98
C GLN A 151 -14.16 3.15 -4.73
N GLU A 152 -14.88 3.15 -3.60
CA GLU A 152 -15.84 4.21 -3.26
C GLU A 152 -15.21 5.61 -3.18
N LEU A 153 -13.98 5.71 -2.65
CA LEU A 153 -13.31 7.01 -2.51
C LEU A 153 -12.79 7.52 -3.85
N PHE A 154 -12.33 6.62 -4.72
CA PHE A 154 -11.97 6.96 -6.10
C PHE A 154 -13.20 7.46 -6.86
N ASP A 155 -14.33 6.77 -6.78
CA ASP A 155 -15.57 7.19 -7.45
C ASP A 155 -16.04 8.56 -6.95
N ALA A 156 -15.88 8.83 -5.64
CA ALA A 156 -16.29 10.08 -5.05
C ALA A 156 -15.35 11.27 -5.36
N THR A 157 -14.05 11.02 -5.54
CA THR A 157 -13.04 12.10 -5.53
C THR A 157 -12.03 12.08 -6.68
N GLY A 158 -11.85 10.93 -7.34
CA GLY A 158 -10.78 10.68 -8.30
C GLY A 158 -9.35 10.80 -7.74
N GLY A 159 -9.20 11.02 -6.43
CA GLY A 159 -7.97 11.50 -5.80
C GLY A 159 -7.20 10.45 -5.01
N VAL A 160 -7.47 9.16 -5.21
CA VAL A 160 -6.85 8.07 -4.46
C VAL A 160 -6.29 6.98 -5.36
N HIS A 161 -5.42 6.16 -4.77
CA HIS A 161 -4.99 4.89 -5.30
C HIS A 161 -5.68 3.75 -4.56
N ALA A 162 -5.73 2.57 -5.20
CA ALA A 162 -6.23 1.34 -4.63
C ALA A 162 -5.20 0.23 -4.75
N ALA A 163 -5.19 -0.65 -3.75
CA ALA A 163 -4.52 -1.94 -3.79
C ALA A 163 -5.51 -3.03 -3.38
N ALA A 164 -5.34 -4.24 -3.92
CA ALA A 164 -6.21 -5.36 -3.58
C ALA A 164 -5.47 -6.70 -3.56
N ALA A 165 -5.80 -7.56 -2.60
CA ALA A 165 -5.39 -8.96 -2.60
C ALA A 165 -6.46 -9.81 -3.30
N PHE A 166 -6.04 -10.75 -4.14
CA PHE A 166 -6.96 -11.61 -4.89
C PHE A 166 -6.44 -13.04 -5.05
N THR A 167 -7.35 -14.00 -5.24
CA THR A 167 -7.03 -15.42 -5.46
C THR A 167 -6.60 -15.70 -6.90
N PRO A 168 -6.02 -16.86 -7.24
CA PRO A 168 -5.73 -17.25 -8.63
C PRO A 168 -6.94 -17.24 -9.56
N GLU A 169 -8.15 -17.43 -9.03
CA GLU A 169 -9.42 -17.37 -9.77
C GLU A 169 -9.90 -15.92 -9.98
N GLY A 170 -9.21 -14.96 -9.35
CA GLY A 170 -9.48 -13.52 -9.36
C GLY A 170 -10.63 -13.11 -8.44
N GLU A 171 -10.91 -13.87 -7.39
CA GLU A 171 -11.78 -13.41 -6.31
C GLU A 171 -11.05 -12.29 -5.55
N VAL A 172 -11.69 -11.12 -5.41
CA VAL A 172 -11.14 -9.99 -4.67
C VAL A 172 -11.39 -10.21 -3.18
N LEU A 173 -10.33 -10.47 -2.42
CA LEU A 173 -10.41 -10.76 -0.99
C LEU A 173 -10.47 -9.49 -0.14
N LEU A 174 -9.72 -8.46 -0.57
CA LEU A 174 -9.54 -7.23 0.18
C LEU A 174 -9.21 -6.08 -0.76
N VAL A 175 -9.85 -4.92 -0.57
CA VAL A 175 -9.50 -3.66 -1.26
C VAL A 175 -9.20 -2.59 -0.22
N ARG A 176 -8.14 -1.80 -0.46
CA ARG A 176 -7.81 -0.61 0.32
C ARG A 176 -7.47 0.57 -0.56
N GLU A 177 -8.01 1.71 -0.16
CA GLU A 177 -7.77 2.99 -0.82
C GLU A 177 -6.95 3.93 0.08
N ASP A 178 -6.09 4.72 -0.55
CA ASP A 178 -5.35 5.81 0.08
C ASP A 178 -4.86 6.81 -0.97
N ILE A 179 -4.70 8.08 -0.58
CA ILE A 179 -4.06 9.09 -1.42
C ILE A 179 -2.64 8.66 -1.86
N GLY A 180 -1.93 7.89 -1.02
CA GLY A 180 -0.64 7.29 -1.34
C GLY A 180 -0.76 5.85 -1.84
N ARG A 181 -0.24 5.55 -3.04
CA ARG A 181 -0.22 4.17 -3.58
C ARG A 181 0.49 3.16 -2.67
N HIS A 182 1.56 3.59 -2.01
CA HIS A 182 2.32 2.74 -1.07
C HIS A 182 1.51 2.44 0.18
N ASN A 183 0.82 3.45 0.72
CA ASN A 183 -0.06 3.28 1.87
C ASN A 183 -1.23 2.33 1.56
N ALA A 184 -1.78 2.37 0.35
CA ALA A 184 -2.82 1.43 -0.06
C ALA A 184 -2.33 -0.02 0.00
N VAL A 185 -1.10 -0.29 -0.48
CA VAL A 185 -0.46 -1.62 -0.38
C VAL A 185 -0.19 -1.97 1.08
N ASP A 186 0.36 -1.06 1.88
CA ASP A 186 0.62 -1.31 3.30
C ASP A 186 -0.68 -1.63 4.06
N LYS A 187 -1.80 -0.97 3.76
CA LYS A 187 -3.10 -1.32 4.35
C LYS A 187 -3.52 -2.75 3.98
N VAL A 188 -3.37 -3.17 2.72
CA VAL A 188 -3.65 -4.57 2.32
C VAL A 188 -2.76 -5.55 3.11
N VAL A 189 -1.45 -5.31 3.10
CA VAL A 189 -0.47 -6.17 3.76
C VAL A 189 -0.71 -6.24 5.26
N GLY A 190 -0.94 -5.11 5.92
CA GLY A 190 -1.16 -5.06 7.35
C GLY A 190 -2.46 -5.72 7.77
N ARG A 191 -3.52 -5.62 6.95
CA ARG A 191 -4.74 -6.38 7.21
C ARG A 191 -4.52 -7.89 7.12
N LEU A 192 -3.83 -8.35 6.08
CA LEU A 192 -3.51 -9.78 5.94
C LEU A 192 -2.64 -10.28 7.11
N LEU A 193 -1.69 -9.49 7.58
CA LEU A 193 -0.88 -9.85 8.75
C LEU A 193 -1.74 -9.97 10.01
N LEU A 194 -2.63 -9.00 10.26
CA LEU A 194 -3.53 -9.00 11.41
C LEU A 194 -4.53 -10.17 11.39
N ASP A 195 -4.93 -10.62 10.20
CA ASP A 195 -5.81 -11.77 10.01
C ASP A 195 -5.05 -13.11 10.04
N GLY A 196 -3.72 -13.10 10.21
CA GLY A 196 -2.89 -14.32 10.17
C GLY A 196 -2.81 -14.98 8.80
N ALA A 197 -3.04 -14.21 7.73
CA ALA A 197 -3.11 -14.67 6.34
C ALA A 197 -1.79 -14.46 5.56
N LEU A 198 -0.68 -14.19 6.25
CA LEU A 198 0.65 -14.11 5.65
C LEU A 198 1.49 -15.36 5.98
N PRO A 199 2.39 -15.79 5.07
CA PRO A 199 2.70 -15.19 3.77
C PRO A 199 1.56 -15.33 2.75
N ALA A 200 1.40 -14.34 1.88
CA ALA A 200 0.36 -14.29 0.84
C ALA A 200 0.66 -15.21 -0.36
N ALA A 201 1.23 -16.38 -0.09
CA ALA A 201 1.65 -17.34 -1.11
C ALA A 201 0.46 -17.77 -1.97
N GLY A 202 0.62 -17.75 -3.29
CA GLY A 202 -0.44 -18.06 -4.25
C GLY A 202 -1.48 -16.94 -4.43
N LEU A 203 -1.41 -15.84 -3.70
CA LEU A 203 -2.25 -14.67 -3.95
C LEU A 203 -1.59 -13.69 -4.92
N GLY A 204 -2.44 -12.94 -5.63
CA GLY A 204 -2.05 -11.80 -6.43
C GLY A 204 -2.29 -10.47 -5.70
N LEU A 205 -1.46 -9.48 -6.04
CA LEU A 205 -1.61 -8.09 -5.62
C LEU A 205 -1.98 -7.21 -6.82
N PHE A 206 -3.16 -6.61 -6.78
CA PHE A 206 -3.57 -5.58 -7.73
C PHE A 206 -3.16 -4.20 -7.20
N VAL A 207 -2.66 -3.33 -8.10
CA VAL A 207 -2.41 -1.90 -7.80
C VAL A 207 -2.94 -0.99 -8.91
N SER A 208 -3.66 0.08 -8.55
CA SER A 208 -4.19 1.04 -9.54
C SER A 208 -3.15 2.03 -10.06
N GLY A 209 -1.99 2.13 -9.40
CA GLY A 209 -0.90 3.03 -9.74
C GLY A 209 0.20 2.42 -10.61
N ARG A 210 1.35 3.12 -10.64
CA ARG A 210 2.62 2.62 -11.21
C ARG A 210 3.29 1.66 -10.24
N THR A 211 3.99 0.67 -10.76
CA THR A 211 4.79 -0.26 -9.95
C THR A 211 6.22 0.25 -9.84
N SER A 212 6.56 0.85 -8.70
CA SER A 212 7.95 1.17 -8.34
C SER A 212 8.63 -0.01 -7.64
N PHE A 213 9.95 0.06 -7.48
CA PHE A 213 10.72 -0.87 -6.66
C PHE A 213 10.06 -1.14 -5.30
N GLU A 214 9.67 -0.08 -4.58
CA GLU A 214 9.05 -0.19 -3.27
C GLU A 214 7.73 -0.96 -3.28
N ILE A 215 6.93 -0.88 -4.35
CA ILE A 215 5.70 -1.68 -4.44
C ILE A 215 6.04 -3.16 -4.55
N VAL A 216 7.03 -3.51 -5.39
CA VAL A 216 7.51 -4.88 -5.52
C VAL A 216 8.13 -5.37 -4.21
N GLN A 217 8.92 -4.53 -3.53
CA GLN A 217 9.53 -4.85 -2.25
C GLN A 217 8.48 -5.13 -1.16
N LYS A 218 7.40 -4.33 -1.10
CA LYS A 218 6.28 -4.55 -0.18
C LYS A 218 5.54 -5.85 -0.49
N ALA A 219 5.28 -6.12 -1.76
CA ALA A 219 4.67 -7.36 -2.21
C ALA A 219 5.53 -8.59 -1.87
N TRP A 220 6.85 -8.47 -2.09
CA TRP A 220 7.84 -9.50 -1.77
C TRP A 220 7.90 -9.76 -0.26
N ALA A 221 7.98 -8.72 0.56
CA ALA A 221 7.97 -8.86 2.02
C ALA A 221 6.69 -9.52 2.56
N ALA A 222 5.55 -9.33 1.89
CA ALA A 222 4.28 -9.95 2.23
C ALA A 222 4.09 -11.36 1.63
N GLY A 223 4.93 -11.77 0.66
CA GLY A 223 4.85 -13.09 0.04
C GLY A 223 3.90 -13.20 -1.16
N PHE A 224 3.51 -12.09 -1.79
CA PHE A 224 2.70 -12.14 -3.01
C PHE A 224 3.52 -12.64 -4.20
N GLY A 225 3.07 -13.70 -4.86
CA GLY A 225 3.75 -14.27 -6.04
C GLY A 225 3.43 -13.56 -7.36
N THR A 226 2.41 -12.70 -7.40
CA THR A 226 1.98 -11.99 -8.61
C THR A 226 1.59 -10.56 -8.30
N ILE A 227 1.98 -9.63 -9.17
CA ILE A 227 1.54 -8.24 -9.14
C ILE A 227 0.91 -7.90 -10.49
N VAL A 228 -0.27 -7.29 -10.47
CA VAL A 228 -0.92 -6.73 -11.65
C VAL A 228 -1.22 -5.25 -11.44
N ALA A 229 -0.71 -4.42 -12.36
CA ALA A 229 -0.83 -2.98 -12.27
C ALA A 229 -1.61 -2.36 -13.45
N VAL A 230 -2.41 -1.35 -13.15
CA VAL A 230 -3.11 -0.53 -14.16
C VAL A 230 -2.11 0.35 -14.94
N SER A 231 -0.95 0.69 -14.38
CA SER A 231 0.04 1.54 -15.05
C SER A 231 1.36 0.80 -15.31
N ALA A 232 2.40 1.54 -15.73
CA ALA A 232 3.71 1.02 -16.07
C ALA A 232 4.53 0.65 -14.81
N PRO A 233 5.39 -0.38 -14.89
CA PRO A 233 6.49 -0.57 -13.95
C PRO A 233 7.72 0.28 -14.31
N SER A 234 8.62 0.53 -13.34
CA SER A 234 9.97 1.03 -13.63
C SER A 234 10.96 -0.12 -13.92
N SER A 235 12.10 0.18 -14.53
CA SER A 235 13.15 -0.82 -14.78
C SER A 235 13.61 -1.53 -13.51
N LEU A 236 13.85 -0.76 -12.44
CA LEU A 236 14.24 -1.29 -11.14
C LEU A 236 13.14 -2.17 -10.49
N ALA A 237 11.86 -1.87 -10.75
CA ALA A 237 10.77 -2.72 -10.28
C ALA A 237 10.79 -4.10 -10.98
N ILE A 238 11.06 -4.11 -12.29
CA ILE A 238 11.19 -5.34 -13.08
C ILE A 238 12.38 -6.17 -12.56
N GLU A 239 13.53 -5.54 -12.32
CA GLU A 239 14.71 -6.22 -11.75
C GLU A 239 14.42 -6.83 -10.38
N ALA A 240 13.76 -6.09 -9.49
CA ALA A 240 13.35 -6.59 -8.18
C ALA A 240 12.35 -7.74 -8.28
N ALA A 241 11.39 -7.68 -9.22
CA ALA A 241 10.42 -8.75 -9.42
C ALA A 241 11.10 -10.05 -9.88
N ARG A 242 12.09 -9.96 -10.79
CA ARG A 242 12.91 -11.12 -11.20
C ARG A 242 13.67 -11.72 -10.02
N ARG A 243 14.31 -10.87 -9.21
CA ARG A 243 15.07 -11.32 -8.02
C ARG A 243 14.16 -11.97 -6.98
N ALA A 244 12.92 -11.49 -6.86
CA ALA A 244 11.94 -12.00 -5.91
C ALA A 244 11.25 -13.30 -6.36
N GLY A 245 11.25 -13.61 -7.67
CA GLY A 245 10.39 -14.66 -8.24
C GLY A 245 8.92 -14.23 -8.35
N ILE A 246 8.66 -12.94 -8.59
CA ILE A 246 7.32 -12.39 -8.72
C ILE A 246 6.96 -12.25 -10.20
N SER A 247 5.78 -12.73 -10.59
CA SER A 247 5.21 -12.39 -11.90
C SER A 247 4.65 -10.96 -11.88
N LEU A 248 5.12 -10.11 -12.80
CA LEU A 248 4.78 -8.69 -12.85
C LEU A 248 4.08 -8.36 -14.17
N ALA A 249 2.80 -8.03 -14.09
CA ALA A 249 2.01 -7.49 -15.18
C ALA A 249 1.74 -5.99 -15.00
N GLY A 250 1.83 -5.23 -16.09
CA GLY A 250 1.49 -3.82 -16.14
C GLY A 250 0.55 -3.49 -17.29
N PHE A 251 0.02 -2.27 -17.30
CA PHE A 251 -0.96 -1.80 -18.30
C PHE A 251 -2.22 -2.69 -18.40
N ALA A 252 -2.60 -3.35 -17.30
CA ALA A 252 -3.75 -4.25 -17.28
C ALA A 252 -5.05 -3.50 -17.59
N ARG A 253 -5.74 -3.94 -18.63
CA ARG A 253 -7.04 -3.46 -19.10
C ARG A 253 -7.86 -4.66 -19.59
N PRO A 254 -9.17 -4.51 -19.79
CA PRO A 254 -9.97 -5.55 -20.42
C PRO A 254 -9.34 -6.01 -21.73
N GLY A 255 -8.98 -7.29 -21.80
CA GLY A 255 -8.40 -7.94 -22.98
C GLY A 255 -6.94 -7.62 -23.29
N ARG A 256 -6.20 -6.88 -22.45
CA ARG A 256 -4.76 -6.67 -22.65
C ARG A 256 -3.98 -6.42 -21.36
N LEU A 257 -2.73 -6.89 -21.32
CA LEU A 257 -1.71 -6.53 -20.35
C LEU A 257 -0.33 -6.70 -20.97
N ASN A 258 0.71 -6.18 -20.32
CA ASN A 258 2.10 -6.49 -20.63
C ASN A 258 2.68 -7.29 -19.46
N LEU A 259 3.23 -8.47 -19.73
CA LEU A 259 3.96 -9.26 -18.76
C LEU A 259 5.45 -8.91 -18.83
N TYR A 260 6.04 -8.55 -17.70
CA TYR A 260 7.44 -8.12 -17.60
C TYR A 260 8.34 -9.16 -16.95
N THR A 261 7.76 -10.01 -16.09
CA THR A 261 8.39 -11.14 -15.42
C THR A 261 7.39 -12.27 -15.26
N GLU A 262 7.90 -13.49 -15.31
CA GLU A 262 7.21 -14.74 -15.01
C GLU A 262 7.94 -15.38 -13.82
N ALA A 263 7.18 -16.04 -12.94
CA ALA A 263 7.71 -16.74 -11.77
C ALA A 263 8.21 -18.13 -12.16
#